data_AF-A0A9P1HAV0-F1
#
_entry.id   AF-A0A9P1HAV0-F1
#
_cell.length_a   1.000
_cell.length_b   1.000
_cell.length_c   1.000
_cell.angle_alpha   90.00
_cell.angle_beta   90.00
_cell.angle_gamma   90.00
#
_symmetry.space_group_name_H-M   'P 1'
#
loop_
_entity.id
_entity.type
_entity.pdbx_description
1 polymer ?
#
loop_
_entity_poly.entity_id
_entity_poly.type
_entity_poly.pdbx_seq_one_letter_code
_entity_poly.pdbx_strand_id
1 'polypeptide(L)'
;MHAKVGTEAWDNHWSRLDGDGTVSWSDAHLTPEGVSQAVTLSAFWTALIEKGAPFPDTIYSSPLTRCLQTTKHIWAPIYQSRGAPFHPLIKELLREQITDHTCDRRSPRARLAEDFPEFLFEEGFAETDTLWRADRWEPLPEHCARKQAVLEDLFRRDEGACLSLSVHSFAIAVIMAVCDAEMYRVRRVLPRAARQGGGGG
;
A
#
# COMPACT_ATOMS: atom_id res chain seq x y z
N MET A 1 -10.70 -8.11 11.73
CA MET A 1 -11.30 -9.44 11.53
C MET A 1 -10.27 -10.57 11.56
N HIS A 2 -9.23 -10.57 10.73
CA HIS A 2 -8.18 -11.61 10.68
C HIS A 2 -7.67 -12.08 12.07
N ALA A 3 -7.34 -11.16 12.98
CA ALA A 3 -6.89 -11.51 14.33
C ALA A 3 -7.94 -12.27 15.18
N LYS A 4 -9.23 -12.12 14.88
CA LYS A 4 -10.34 -12.78 15.59
C LYS A 4 -10.61 -14.18 15.04
N VAL A 5 -10.51 -14.37 13.73
CA VAL A 5 -10.92 -15.62 13.05
C VAL A 5 -9.76 -16.55 12.70
N GLY A 6 -8.52 -16.05 12.69
CA GLY A 6 -7.34 -16.80 12.29
C GLY A 6 -7.18 -16.94 10.78
N THR A 7 -6.01 -17.42 10.34
CA THR A 7 -5.63 -17.48 8.91
C THR A 7 -6.56 -18.39 8.09
N GLU A 8 -6.84 -19.61 8.56
CA GLU A 8 -7.61 -20.59 7.80
C GLU A 8 -9.05 -20.14 7.53
N ALA A 9 -9.76 -19.65 8.56
CA ALA A 9 -11.11 -19.14 8.40
C ALA A 9 -11.13 -17.84 7.59
N TRP A 10 -10.07 -17.03 7.69
CA TRP A 10 -9.91 -15.82 6.88
C TRP A 10 -9.82 -16.18 5.40
N ASP A 11 -8.84 -17.00 5.02
CA ASP A 11 -8.54 -17.34 3.62
C ASP A 11 -9.69 -18.12 2.96
N ASN A 12 -10.38 -19.00 3.71
CA ASN A 12 -11.45 -19.84 3.14
C ASN A 12 -12.80 -19.15 2.99
N HIS A 13 -13.07 -18.08 3.76
CA HIS A 13 -14.42 -17.51 3.84
C HIS A 13 -14.42 -15.98 3.96
N TRP A 14 -13.84 -15.42 5.03
CA TRP A 14 -14.03 -14.00 5.35
C TRP A 14 -13.36 -13.06 4.35
N SER A 15 -12.19 -13.42 3.82
CA SER A 15 -11.46 -12.59 2.86
C SER A 15 -12.23 -12.35 1.54
N ARG A 16 -13.20 -13.22 1.23
CA ARG A 16 -14.04 -13.19 0.01
C ARG A 16 -15.32 -12.36 0.17
N LEU A 17 -15.66 -11.95 1.38
CA LEU A 17 -16.81 -11.08 1.66
C LEU A 17 -16.36 -9.61 1.63
N ASP A 18 -17.29 -8.68 1.45
CA ASP A 18 -16.96 -7.24 1.51
C ASP A 18 -16.81 -6.74 2.95
N GLY A 19 -17.36 -7.47 3.91
CA GLY A 19 -17.39 -7.12 5.33
C GLY A 19 -18.19 -8.14 6.15
N ASP A 20 -18.32 -7.87 7.45
CA ASP A 20 -19.15 -8.66 8.38
C ASP A 20 -20.49 -7.98 8.73
N GLY A 21 -20.87 -6.97 7.95
CA GLY A 21 -22.03 -6.12 8.23
C GLY A 21 -21.77 -4.99 9.24
N THR A 22 -20.61 -4.96 9.89
CA THR A 22 -20.19 -3.87 10.78
C THR A 22 -18.93 -3.16 10.28
N VAL A 23 -18.00 -3.90 9.69
CA VAL A 23 -16.74 -3.39 9.13
C VAL A 23 -16.62 -3.87 7.69
N SER A 24 -16.35 -2.95 6.77
CA SER A 24 -15.96 -3.27 5.39
C SER A 24 -14.44 -3.47 5.32
N TRP A 25 -14.00 -4.50 4.61
CA TRP A 25 -12.60 -4.68 4.22
C TRP A 25 -12.40 -4.74 2.70
N SER A 26 -13.45 -4.54 1.90
CA SER A 26 -13.29 -4.15 0.50
C SER A 26 -12.50 -2.84 0.44
N ASP A 27 -11.41 -2.81 -0.33
CA ASP A 27 -10.45 -1.71 -0.36
C ASP A 27 -10.10 -1.16 1.03
N ALA A 28 -9.72 -2.05 1.95
CA ALA A 28 -9.61 -1.76 3.38
C ALA A 28 -8.84 -0.45 3.69
N HIS A 29 -9.39 0.33 4.62
CA HIS A 29 -8.75 1.51 5.20
C HIS A 29 -7.69 1.10 6.25
N LEU A 30 -6.79 2.03 6.57
CA LEU A 30 -5.90 1.92 7.72
C LEU A 30 -6.71 1.81 9.03
N THR A 31 -6.20 1.00 9.95
CA THR A 31 -6.65 1.01 11.35
C THR A 31 -6.07 2.22 12.09
N PRO A 32 -6.59 2.56 13.28
CA PRO A 32 -5.97 3.60 14.12
C PRO A 32 -4.48 3.36 14.38
N GLU A 33 -4.06 2.11 14.57
CA GLU A 33 -2.66 1.73 14.72
C GLU A 33 -1.87 2.01 13.42
N GLY A 34 -2.44 1.66 12.26
CA GLY A 34 -1.83 1.95 10.96
C GLY A 34 -1.65 3.45 10.71
N VAL A 35 -2.61 4.28 11.11
CA VAL A 35 -2.49 5.75 11.07
C VAL A 35 -1.37 6.22 11.99
N SER A 36 -1.30 5.73 13.22
CA SER A 36 -0.23 6.08 14.17
C SER A 36 1.17 5.71 13.65
N GLN A 37 1.29 4.55 13.01
CA GLN A 37 2.52 4.12 12.34
C GLN A 37 2.91 5.07 11.20
N ALA A 38 1.97 5.48 10.35
CA ALA A 38 2.23 6.42 9.26
C ALA A 38 2.67 7.81 9.77
N VAL A 39 2.06 8.29 10.86
CA VAL A 39 2.46 9.56 11.50
C VAL A 39 3.86 9.46 12.10
N THR A 40 4.21 8.34 12.73
CA THR A 40 5.57 8.11 13.24
C THR A 40 6.59 8.10 12.10
N LEU A 41 6.23 7.50 10.96
CA LEU A 41 7.07 7.50 9.77
C LEU A 41 7.22 8.90 9.15
N SER A 42 6.19 9.75 9.21
CA SER A 42 6.27 11.17 8.82
C SER A 42 7.33 11.93 9.64
N ALA A 43 7.30 11.76 10.97
CA ALA A 43 8.28 12.39 11.87
C ALA A 43 9.69 11.88 11.61
N PHE A 44 9.85 10.58 11.37
CA PHE A 44 11.12 9.97 11.01
C PHE A 44 11.69 10.54 9.69
N TRP A 45 10.88 10.62 8.65
CA TRP A 45 11.30 11.20 7.37
C TRP A 45 11.65 12.68 7.49
N THR A 46 10.87 13.45 8.25
CA THR A 46 11.18 14.86 8.53
C THR A 46 12.60 15.00 9.08
N ALA A 47 12.92 14.24 10.13
CA ALA A 47 14.24 14.27 10.76
C ALA A 47 15.38 13.77 9.85
N LEU A 48 15.10 12.83 8.93
CA LEU A 48 16.09 12.39 7.93
C LEU A 48 16.37 13.46 6.89
N ILE A 49 15.33 14.11 6.37
CA ILE A 49 15.47 15.15 5.35
C ILE A 49 16.20 16.36 5.93
N GLU A 50 15.94 16.73 7.19
CA GLU A 50 16.70 17.77 7.92
C GLU A 50 18.21 17.44 8.04
N LYS A 51 18.57 16.15 8.01
CA LYS A 51 19.96 15.65 8.02
C LYS A 51 20.55 15.45 6.62
N GLY A 52 19.85 15.88 5.57
CA GLY A 52 20.34 15.81 4.20
C GLY A 52 19.93 14.55 3.42
N ALA A 53 18.98 13.74 3.93
CA ALA A 53 18.35 12.73 3.07
C ALA A 53 17.62 13.41 1.90
N PRO A 54 17.59 12.80 0.71
CA PRO A 54 16.91 13.38 -0.43
C PRO A 54 15.42 13.53 -0.15
N PHE A 55 14.88 14.70 -0.50
CA PHE A 55 13.45 14.95 -0.52
C PHE A 55 12.91 14.50 -1.89
N PRO A 56 11.84 13.68 -1.95
CA PRO A 56 11.33 13.21 -3.23
C PRO A 56 10.83 14.37 -4.10
N ASP A 57 11.25 14.39 -5.35
CA ASP A 57 10.70 15.27 -6.40
C ASP A 57 9.27 14.83 -6.73
N THR A 58 9.05 13.52 -6.82
CA THR A 58 7.77 12.91 -7.15
C THR A 58 7.35 11.85 -6.13
N ILE A 59 6.07 11.82 -5.79
CA ILE A 59 5.47 10.76 -4.96
C ILE A 59 4.50 9.96 -5.81
N TYR A 60 4.69 8.64 -5.82
CA TYR A 60 3.76 7.69 -6.41
C TYR A 60 3.09 6.83 -5.34
N SER A 61 1.83 6.49 -5.57
CA SER A 61 1.08 5.64 -4.65
C SER A 61 0.26 4.59 -5.38
N SER A 62 0.12 3.42 -4.74
CA SER A 62 -0.89 2.45 -5.12
C SER A 62 -2.29 3.04 -4.93
N PRO A 63 -3.25 2.73 -5.80
CA PRO A 63 -4.62 3.22 -5.70
C PRO A 63 -5.45 2.60 -4.56
N LEU A 64 -4.93 1.61 -3.83
CA LEU A 64 -5.67 1.02 -2.71
C LEU A 64 -5.71 2.01 -1.54
N THR A 65 -6.89 2.16 -0.94
CA THR A 65 -7.21 3.23 0.02
C THR A 65 -6.23 3.28 1.20
N ARG A 66 -5.87 2.12 1.78
CA ARG A 66 -4.82 2.04 2.81
C ARG A 66 -3.51 2.70 2.40
N CYS A 67 -3.10 2.55 1.14
CA CYS A 67 -1.83 3.08 0.63
C CYS A 67 -1.92 4.59 0.39
N LEU A 68 -3.04 5.08 -0.13
CA LEU A 68 -3.32 6.51 -0.27
C LEU A 68 -3.32 7.21 1.10
N GLN A 69 -3.98 6.62 2.11
CA GLN A 69 -3.94 7.11 3.48
C GLN A 69 -2.52 7.13 4.06
N THR A 70 -1.74 6.05 3.88
CA THR A 70 -0.33 6.02 4.30
C THR A 70 0.47 7.13 3.65
N THR A 71 0.33 7.30 2.33
CA THR A 71 1.02 8.35 1.56
C THR A 71 0.69 9.74 2.09
N LYS A 72 -0.59 10.03 2.30
CA LYS A 72 -1.09 11.30 2.83
C LYS A 72 -0.55 11.58 4.23
N HIS A 73 -0.64 10.61 5.14
CA HIS A 73 -0.18 10.76 6.52
C HIS A 73 1.33 10.97 6.63
N ILE A 74 2.13 10.36 5.74
CA ILE A 74 3.58 10.54 5.73
C ILE A 74 3.95 11.90 5.14
N TRP A 75 3.49 12.19 3.92
CA TRP A 75 4.09 13.22 3.08
C TRP A 75 3.38 14.57 3.11
N ALA A 76 2.06 14.62 3.31
CA ALA A 76 1.34 15.90 3.30
C ALA A 76 1.88 16.91 4.33
N PRO A 77 2.18 16.51 5.60
CA PRO A 77 2.78 17.43 6.57
C PRO A 77 4.18 17.91 6.17
N ILE A 78 4.97 17.06 5.50
CA ILE A 78 6.34 17.37 5.08
C ILE A 78 6.34 18.37 3.91
N TYR A 79 5.44 18.18 2.94
CA TYR A 79 5.29 19.11 1.82
C TYR A 79 4.73 20.46 2.30
N GLN A 80 3.73 20.44 3.18
CA GLN A 80 3.13 21.64 3.75
C GLN A 80 4.17 22.47 4.53
N SER A 81 5.01 21.85 5.37
CA SER A 81 6.02 22.57 6.14
C SER A 81 7.11 23.20 5.27
N ARG A 82 7.30 22.68 4.06
CA ARG A 82 8.25 23.19 3.05
C ARG A 82 7.63 24.17 2.06
N GLY A 83 6.33 24.45 2.16
CA GLY A 83 5.61 25.26 1.18
C GLY A 83 5.58 24.65 -0.22
N ALA A 84 5.76 23.33 -0.34
CA ALA A 84 5.74 22.61 -1.61
C ALA A 84 4.33 22.07 -1.92
N PRO A 85 3.92 22.03 -3.20
CA PRO A 85 2.62 21.49 -3.58
C PRO A 85 2.58 19.97 -3.37
N PHE A 86 1.54 19.47 -2.71
CA PHE A 86 1.37 18.05 -2.44
C PHE A 86 0.40 17.43 -3.46
N HIS A 87 0.96 16.81 -4.51
CA HIS A 87 0.20 16.15 -5.58
C HIS A 87 0.76 14.77 -5.94
N PRO A 88 0.60 13.74 -5.08
CA PRO A 88 1.04 12.39 -5.41
C PRO A 88 0.31 11.83 -6.63
N LEU A 89 1.01 11.06 -7.47
CA LEU A 89 0.42 10.40 -8.63
C LEU A 89 0.04 8.95 -8.32
N ILE A 90 -1.23 8.62 -8.54
CA ILE A 90 -1.77 7.27 -8.39
C ILE A 90 -1.38 6.44 -9.62
N LYS A 91 -0.77 5.27 -9.37
CA LYS A 91 -0.38 4.30 -10.41
C LYS A 91 -1.04 2.94 -10.16
N GLU A 92 -1.92 2.52 -11.07
CA GLU A 92 -2.72 1.28 -10.98
C GLU A 92 -1.83 0.04 -10.79
N LEU A 93 -0.67 0.03 -11.43
CA LEU A 93 0.23 -1.12 -11.42
C LEU A 93 1.07 -1.24 -10.12
N LEU A 94 1.03 -0.26 -9.22
CA LEU A 94 1.66 -0.30 -7.89
C LEU A 94 0.87 -1.11 -6.84
N ARG A 95 -0.31 -1.65 -7.18
CA ARG A 95 -1.13 -2.48 -6.26
C ARG A 95 -0.39 -3.70 -5.72
N GLU A 96 -0.84 -4.20 -4.57
CA GLU A 96 -0.44 -5.50 -4.03
C GLU A 96 -0.71 -6.63 -5.05
N GLN A 97 -0.22 -7.83 -4.76
CA GLN A 97 -0.68 -9.01 -5.51
C GLN A 97 -2.20 -9.09 -5.46
N ILE A 98 -2.81 -9.24 -6.64
CA ILE A 98 -4.26 -9.28 -6.77
C ILE A 98 -4.72 -10.72 -6.54
N THR A 99 -5.43 -10.96 -5.45
CA THR A 99 -6.00 -12.26 -5.10
C THR A 99 -7.52 -12.26 -5.29
N ASP A 100 -8.19 -13.36 -4.95
CA ASP A 100 -9.65 -13.44 -4.85
C ASP A 100 -10.19 -12.70 -3.60
N HIS A 101 -9.32 -12.12 -2.77
CA HIS A 101 -9.71 -11.36 -1.59
C HIS A 101 -10.24 -9.97 -1.98
N THR A 102 -11.35 -9.57 -1.38
CA THR A 102 -12.02 -8.29 -1.67
C THR A 102 -11.20 -7.08 -1.20
N CYS A 103 -10.29 -7.26 -0.25
CA CYS A 103 -9.36 -6.20 0.17
C CYS A 103 -8.35 -5.80 -0.89
N ASP A 104 -8.19 -6.64 -1.92
CA ASP A 104 -7.38 -6.30 -3.07
C ASP A 104 -8.18 -5.55 -4.12
N ARG A 105 -9.53 -5.56 -4.09
CA ARG A 105 -10.39 -4.80 -5.00
C ARG A 105 -10.30 -3.30 -4.71
N ARG A 106 -10.03 -2.51 -5.73
CA ARG A 106 -9.88 -1.04 -5.66
C ARG A 106 -11.24 -0.35 -5.69
N SER A 107 -11.42 0.71 -4.90
CA SER A 107 -12.58 1.61 -5.01
C SER A 107 -12.64 2.33 -6.36
N PRO A 108 -13.84 2.68 -6.89
CA PRO A 108 -13.97 3.43 -8.14
C PRO A 108 -13.18 4.75 -8.15
N ARG A 109 -12.75 5.19 -9.33
CA ARG A 109 -11.96 6.42 -9.50
C ARG A 109 -12.68 7.63 -8.93
N ALA A 110 -13.98 7.78 -9.19
CA ALA A 110 -14.76 8.89 -8.66
C ALA A 110 -14.74 8.92 -7.12
N ARG A 111 -14.80 7.75 -6.47
CA ARG A 111 -14.71 7.64 -5.00
C ARG A 111 -13.33 8.03 -4.49
N LEU A 112 -12.28 7.54 -5.13
CA LEU A 112 -10.90 7.91 -4.78
C LEU A 112 -10.65 9.42 -4.96
N ALA A 113 -11.21 10.04 -6.00
CA ALA A 113 -11.10 11.47 -6.25
C ALA A 113 -11.85 12.33 -5.21
N GLU A 114 -12.98 11.82 -4.71
CA GLU A 114 -13.72 12.44 -3.60
C GLU A 114 -12.95 12.34 -2.28
N ASP A 115 -12.43 11.16 -1.95
CA ASP A 115 -11.74 10.90 -0.68
C ASP A 115 -10.33 11.50 -0.62
N PHE A 116 -9.67 11.65 -1.78
CA PHE A 116 -8.28 12.11 -1.92
C PHE A 116 -8.14 13.17 -3.02
N PRO A 117 -8.78 14.35 -2.89
CA PRO A 117 -8.82 15.38 -3.93
C PRO A 117 -7.44 15.97 -4.29
N GLU A 118 -6.44 15.80 -3.41
CA GLU A 118 -5.07 16.25 -3.65
C GLU A 118 -4.25 15.31 -4.54
N PHE A 119 -4.70 14.07 -4.72
CA PHE A 119 -4.00 13.06 -5.53
C PHE A 119 -4.35 13.21 -7.01
N LEU A 120 -3.35 13.03 -7.86
CA LEU A 120 -3.49 12.96 -9.31
C LEU A 120 -3.64 11.51 -9.74
N PHE A 121 -4.27 11.29 -10.89
CA PHE A 121 -4.40 9.97 -11.49
C PHE A 121 -3.57 9.91 -12.76
N GLU A 122 -2.97 8.75 -13.03
CA GLU A 122 -2.31 8.53 -14.31
C GLU A 122 -3.29 8.65 -15.50
N GLU A 123 -2.73 8.94 -16.67
CA GLU A 123 -3.50 8.99 -17.90
C GLU A 123 -4.17 7.64 -18.19
N GLY A 124 -5.45 7.67 -18.55
CA GLY A 124 -6.23 6.47 -18.86
C GLY A 124 -6.66 5.64 -17.65
N PHE A 125 -6.53 6.16 -16.42
CA PHE A 125 -6.96 5.45 -15.21
C PHE A 125 -8.46 5.08 -15.26
N ALA A 126 -8.75 3.78 -15.13
CA ALA A 126 -10.09 3.25 -15.30
C ALA A 126 -11.05 3.69 -14.18
N GLU A 127 -12.33 3.92 -14.52
CA GLU A 127 -13.34 4.27 -13.51
C GLU A 127 -13.54 3.13 -12.51
N THR A 128 -13.77 1.91 -13.00
CA THR A 128 -13.95 0.71 -12.17
C THR A 128 -12.68 -0.15 -12.13
N ASP A 129 -12.60 -1.07 -11.17
CA ASP A 129 -11.50 -2.04 -11.09
C ASP A 129 -11.63 -3.10 -12.17
N THR A 130 -10.77 -3.03 -13.18
CA THR A 130 -10.72 -3.97 -14.31
C THR A 130 -9.74 -5.13 -14.09
N LEU A 131 -8.91 -5.08 -13.04
CA LEU A 131 -7.87 -6.07 -12.77
C LEU A 131 -8.32 -7.13 -11.76
N TRP A 132 -9.13 -6.75 -10.77
CA TRP A 132 -9.60 -7.68 -9.73
C TRP A 132 -10.71 -8.60 -10.24
N ARG A 133 -10.59 -9.88 -9.91
CA ARG A 133 -11.60 -10.90 -10.22
C ARG A 133 -11.76 -11.87 -9.06
N ALA A 134 -13.01 -12.15 -8.69
CA ALA A 134 -13.34 -13.03 -7.57
C ALA A 134 -12.93 -14.51 -7.75
N ASP A 135 -12.55 -14.90 -8.97
CA ASP A 135 -12.24 -16.28 -9.36
C ASP A 135 -10.75 -16.50 -9.67
N ARG A 136 -9.88 -15.54 -9.33
CA ARG A 136 -8.50 -15.53 -9.84
C ARG A 136 -7.49 -14.99 -8.86
N TRP A 137 -6.39 -15.73 -8.72
CA TRP A 137 -5.18 -15.28 -8.06
C TRP A 137 -4.12 -14.91 -9.11
N GLU A 138 -3.52 -13.72 -8.99
CA GLU A 138 -2.42 -13.26 -9.85
C GLU A 138 -1.16 -14.11 -9.64
N PRO A 139 -0.70 -14.86 -10.65
CA PRO A 139 0.55 -15.62 -10.55
C PRO A 139 1.76 -14.70 -10.40
N LEU A 140 2.81 -15.19 -9.74
CA LEU A 140 4.04 -14.43 -9.53
C LEU A 140 4.63 -13.83 -10.83
N PRO A 141 4.75 -14.55 -11.96
CA PRO A 141 5.26 -13.96 -13.21
C PRO A 141 4.47 -12.75 -13.70
N GLU A 142 3.15 -12.76 -13.52
CA GLU A 142 2.31 -11.62 -13.90
C GLU A 142 2.47 -10.44 -12.94
N HIS A 143 2.58 -10.71 -11.64
CA HIS A 143 2.88 -9.68 -10.66
C HIS A 143 4.24 -9.03 -10.94
N CYS A 144 5.27 -9.82 -11.29
CA CYS A 144 6.57 -9.32 -11.75
C CYS A 144 6.43 -8.45 -13.00
N ALA A 145 5.75 -8.94 -14.04
CA ALA A 145 5.54 -8.18 -15.28
C ALA A 145 4.84 -6.84 -15.02
N ARG A 146 3.87 -6.81 -14.10
CA ARG A 146 3.15 -5.59 -13.73
C ARG A 146 4.02 -4.60 -12.96
N LYS A 147 4.91 -5.09 -12.09
CA LYS A 147 5.91 -4.25 -11.39
C LYS A 147 7.01 -3.76 -12.32
N GLN A 148 7.43 -4.57 -13.30
CA GLN A 148 8.35 -4.14 -14.33
C GLN A 148 7.74 -3.03 -15.20
N ALA A 149 6.52 -3.24 -15.71
CA ALA A 149 5.85 -2.26 -16.57
C ALA A 149 5.70 -0.89 -15.89
N VAL A 150 5.36 -0.85 -14.60
CA VAL A 150 5.25 0.43 -13.88
C VAL A 150 6.61 1.08 -13.67
N LEU A 151 7.64 0.33 -13.29
CA LEU A 151 8.99 0.89 -13.13
C LEU A 151 9.53 1.44 -14.46
N GLU A 152 9.32 0.74 -15.56
CA GLU A 152 9.69 1.22 -16.90
C GLU A 152 8.93 2.49 -17.28
N ASP A 153 7.65 2.61 -16.94
CA ASP A 153 6.89 3.84 -17.16
C ASP A 153 7.39 5.01 -16.31
N LEU A 154 7.65 4.76 -15.02
CA LEU A 154 8.17 5.77 -14.09
C LEU A 154 9.54 6.28 -14.55
N PHE A 155 10.50 5.39 -14.79
CA PHE A 155 11.86 5.79 -15.17
C PHE A 155 11.98 6.36 -16.60
N ARG A 156 10.95 6.16 -17.44
CA ARG A 156 10.90 6.78 -18.77
C ARG A 156 10.36 8.22 -18.72
N ARG A 157 9.52 8.54 -17.75
CA ARG A 157 8.76 9.81 -17.71
C ARG A 157 9.18 10.74 -16.58
N ASP A 158 9.68 10.20 -15.47
CA ASP A 158 10.12 10.98 -14.33
C ASP A 158 11.60 11.34 -14.48
N GLU A 159 11.88 12.64 -14.49
CA GLU A 159 13.24 13.20 -14.55
C GLU A 159 13.77 13.57 -13.15
N GLY A 160 12.97 13.35 -12.10
CA GLY A 160 13.32 13.60 -10.71
C GLY A 160 14.51 12.77 -10.25
N ALA A 161 15.36 13.38 -9.41
CA ALA A 161 16.53 12.71 -8.84
C ALA A 161 16.13 11.74 -7.72
N CYS A 162 15.01 12.00 -7.05
CA CYS A 162 14.47 11.13 -6.02
C CYS A 162 12.95 10.97 -6.17
N LEU A 163 12.48 9.73 -6.16
CA LEU A 163 11.06 9.41 -6.14
C LEU A 163 10.70 8.60 -4.90
N SER A 164 9.45 8.74 -4.44
CA SER A 164 8.88 7.91 -3.37
C SER A 164 7.82 6.99 -3.93
N LEU A 165 7.90 5.69 -3.61
CA LEU A 165 6.87 4.69 -3.94
C LEU A 165 6.18 4.23 -2.65
N SER A 166 4.90 4.60 -2.49
CA SER A 166 4.05 3.98 -1.47
C SER A 166 3.35 2.77 -2.08
N VAL A 167 3.67 1.59 -1.55
CA VAL A 167 3.25 0.28 -2.08
C VAL A 167 2.90 -0.67 -0.92
N HIS A 168 2.86 -1.98 -1.21
CA HIS A 168 2.47 -3.03 -0.27
C HIS A 168 3.60 -4.04 -0.07
N SER A 169 3.48 -4.87 0.96
CA SER A 169 4.58 -5.73 1.41
C SER A 169 5.13 -6.67 0.35
N PHE A 170 4.26 -7.33 -0.43
CA PHE A 170 4.72 -8.27 -1.44
C PHE A 170 5.08 -7.56 -2.76
N ALA A 171 4.38 -6.47 -3.08
CA ALA A 171 4.81 -5.52 -4.11
C ALA A 171 6.24 -5.00 -3.89
N ILE A 172 6.66 -4.68 -2.67
CA ILE A 172 8.07 -4.30 -2.36
C ILE A 172 9.02 -5.45 -2.71
N ALA A 173 8.71 -6.67 -2.26
CA ALA A 173 9.56 -7.83 -2.52
C ALA A 173 9.72 -8.07 -4.02
N VAL A 174 8.66 -7.91 -4.80
CA VAL A 174 8.69 -8.11 -6.25
C VAL A 174 9.37 -6.95 -6.98
N ILE A 175 9.19 -5.70 -6.55
CA ILE A 175 9.96 -4.56 -7.09
C ILE A 175 11.45 -4.81 -6.93
N MET A 176 11.89 -5.28 -5.76
CA MET A 176 13.30 -5.62 -5.56
C MET A 176 13.76 -6.72 -6.51
N ALA A 177 12.98 -7.79 -6.66
CA ALA A 177 13.32 -8.89 -7.58
C ALA A 177 13.41 -8.45 -9.05
N VAL A 178 12.52 -7.57 -9.50
CA VAL A 178 12.53 -7.01 -10.86
C VAL A 178 13.76 -6.12 -11.10
N CYS A 179 14.31 -5.53 -10.03
CA CYS A 179 15.56 -4.77 -10.06
C CYS A 179 16.80 -5.64 -9.75
N ASP A 180 16.72 -6.96 -9.92
CA ASP A 180 17.80 -7.92 -9.63
C ASP A 180 18.31 -7.93 -8.17
N ALA A 181 17.51 -7.42 -7.23
CA ALA A 181 17.79 -7.46 -5.80
C ALA A 181 17.08 -8.66 -5.11
N GLU A 182 17.59 -9.06 -3.94
CA GLU A 182 17.01 -10.17 -3.18
C GLU A 182 15.60 -9.84 -2.65
N MET A 183 14.67 -10.79 -2.79
CA MET A 183 13.34 -10.68 -2.21
C MET A 183 13.40 -10.75 -0.67
N TYR A 184 13.11 -9.63 0.00
CA TYR A 184 12.89 -9.65 1.44
C TYR A 184 11.42 -9.97 1.78
N ARG A 185 11.20 -10.87 2.75
CA ARG A 185 9.87 -11.07 3.36
C ARG A 185 9.77 -10.25 4.64
N VAL A 186 8.86 -9.27 4.65
CA VAL A 186 8.51 -8.55 5.89
C VAL A 186 7.94 -9.57 6.89
N ARG A 187 8.71 -9.92 7.91
CA ARG A 187 8.21 -10.77 9.01
C ARG A 187 7.09 -10.02 9.71
N ARG A 188 5.87 -10.58 9.71
CA ARG A 188 4.82 -10.20 10.67
C ARG A 188 5.36 -10.53 12.05
N VAL A 189 5.77 -9.52 12.82
CA VAL A 189 6.04 -9.69 14.24
C VAL A 189 4.68 -9.94 14.89
N LEU A 190 4.35 -11.20 15.13
CA LEU A 190 3.23 -11.53 16.00
C LEU A 190 3.52 -10.92 17.37
N PRO A 191 2.53 -10.28 18.03
CA PRO A 191 2.69 -9.88 19.42
C PRO A 191 3.14 -11.12 20.21
N ARG A 192 4.20 -10.99 21.01
CA ARG A 192 4.60 -12.06 21.93
C ARG A 192 3.40 -12.38 22.82
N ALA A 193 2.73 -13.50 22.54
CA ALA A 193 1.74 -14.04 23.46
C ALA A 193 2.41 -14.21 24.82
N ALA A 194 1.69 -13.74 25.85
CA ALA A 194 2.12 -13.73 27.23
C ALA A 194 2.71 -15.09 27.64
N ARG A 195 3.98 -15.10 28.06
CA ARG A 195 4.49 -16.18 28.91
C ARG A 195 3.97 -15.94 30.34
N GLN A 196 2.74 -16.39 30.59
CA GLN A 196 2.26 -16.84 31.90
C GLN A 196 1.37 -18.05 31.60
N GLY A 197 1.54 -19.25 32.16
CA GLY A 197 2.40 -19.81 33.19
C GLY A 197 1.95 -21.26 33.43
N GLY A 198 2.64 -21.98 34.32
CA GLY A 198 2.21 -23.26 34.91
C GLY A 198 3.03 -24.46 34.42
N GLY A 199 3.56 -25.35 35.25
CA GLY A 199 3.56 -25.56 36.71
C GLY A 199 4.77 -26.46 37.02
N GLY A 200 5.36 -26.46 38.21
CA GLY A 200 4.73 -26.89 39.46
C GLY A 200 5.13 -28.35 39.72
N GLY A 201 5.99 -28.59 40.71
CA GLY A 201 6.48 -29.91 41.13
C GLY A 201 7.96 -29.90 41.46
#